data_AF-A0A8S9B1H5-F1
#
_entry.id   AF-A0A8S9B1H5-F1
#
_cell.length_a   1.000
_cell.length_b   1.000
_cell.length_c   1.000
_cell.angle_alpha   90.00
_cell.angle_beta   90.00
_cell.angle_gamma   90.00
#
_symmetry.space_group_name_H-M   'P 1'
#
loop_
_entity.id
_entity.type
_entity.pdbx_description
1 polymer ?
#
loop_
_entity_poly.entity_id
_entity_poly.type
_entity_poly.pdbx_seq_one_letter_code
_entity_poly.pdbx_strand_id
1 'polypeptide(L)'
;MKFSLPLTLAAAASTYASSVQIEERQPTNWTVGQTVQTSSGTVKGHPAKNDSQVSEYLGIPFAQAPTGDLRFAAPVKYTGNSSLNGSAYGFSCPVQQGSSALPTAEGLAAANVTLSGLQILQILSNTAGIYSEDCLNLNVWTKPQTGEAKKAVLVWIYGGGFQSGSSSISGFNGANIAEQEDVVVVSFNYRLSILGFPGNPSSTNNLAFLDQRLAVEWVRDNIANFGGDPTRITLFGQSAGAASIDFYSYAWNSDPIAAGFIPESGNVFGWGLPNSKASSAAAWYKVTAALGCGNSSSDPAAVLSCMRKQSYTAILKAIPPSSATGGILGYFGPTVDDTVVFSNYSQRTPASVPMLIGNNNYEAGLFRTEFALSGIFMSDTYWDDFNLQEFTCPCSIRANVSVAAKNPTWRYRYFGVFPDMAISSEAGSYHSSEVPVLFDTVPALPGPTTAEISIANYMRGAWAAFAKDPVSGLTKYGWPTYNTSQDTLIRLAYNNITGPNLINPYRYDADCIFVNVSSTNGSAAATLPDLGAGVTPTGSSSSVAPSNTASGSSSGTATGTGATSTSSGSAGAKVEVSVLVGMSALLAAYLL
;
A
#
# COMPACT_ATOMS: atom_id res chain seq x y z
N MET A 1 75.91 48.63 -10.17
CA MET A 1 75.08 48.03 -9.08
C MET A 1 73.83 47.47 -9.76
N LYS A 2 73.45 46.20 -9.72
CA LYS A 2 73.78 45.03 -8.91
C LYS A 2 73.77 43.78 -9.82
N PHE A 3 74.57 42.79 -9.46
CA PHE A 3 74.67 41.48 -10.11
C PHE A 3 73.43 40.61 -9.83
N SER A 4 73.01 39.84 -10.82
CA SER A 4 72.00 38.77 -10.71
C SER A 4 72.70 37.44 -11.00
N LEU A 5 72.76 36.54 -10.02
CA LEU A 5 73.13 35.12 -10.21
C LEU A 5 71.94 34.23 -9.77
N PRO A 6 71.76 33.05 -10.40
CA PRO A 6 70.57 32.23 -10.25
C PRO A 6 70.68 31.31 -9.03
N LEU A 7 69.57 31.09 -8.32
CA LEU A 7 69.49 30.10 -7.25
C LEU A 7 68.58 28.94 -7.67
N THR A 8 69.20 27.77 -7.79
CA THR A 8 68.59 26.45 -7.94
C THR A 8 67.74 26.11 -6.72
N LEU A 9 66.46 25.77 -6.92
CA LEU A 9 65.59 25.21 -5.89
C LEU A 9 65.78 23.69 -5.82
N ALA A 10 66.30 23.19 -4.70
CA ALA A 10 66.29 21.78 -4.35
C ALA A 10 64.93 21.43 -3.72
N ALA A 11 64.30 20.36 -4.22
CA ALA A 11 63.07 19.82 -3.68
C ALA A 11 63.35 19.02 -2.39
N ALA A 12 62.66 19.36 -1.30
CA ALA A 12 62.55 18.51 -0.12
C ALA A 12 61.14 17.89 -0.11
N ALA A 13 61.06 16.58 -0.32
CA ALA A 13 59.82 15.83 -0.17
C ALA A 13 59.56 15.54 1.32
N SER A 14 58.53 16.16 1.89
CA SER A 14 58.00 15.83 3.22
C SER A 14 56.81 14.90 3.06
N THR A 15 56.98 13.63 3.40
CA THR A 15 55.90 12.64 3.51
C THR A 15 55.05 12.94 4.76
N TYR A 16 53.87 13.50 4.57
CA TYR A 16 52.83 13.49 5.61
C TYR A 16 52.09 12.15 5.54
N ALA A 17 52.46 11.22 6.42
CA ALA A 17 51.62 10.07 6.73
C ALA A 17 50.49 10.57 7.64
N SER A 18 49.33 10.88 7.06
CA SER A 18 48.11 11.09 7.83
C SER A 18 47.61 9.73 8.32
N SER A 19 47.89 9.43 9.59
CA SER A 19 47.24 8.32 10.29
C SER A 19 45.74 8.60 10.36
N VAL A 20 44.96 7.87 9.56
CA VAL A 20 43.50 7.79 9.75
C VAL A 20 43.30 7.08 11.09
N GLN A 21 42.96 7.86 12.12
CA GLN A 21 42.41 7.31 13.35
C GLN A 21 41.03 6.75 12.98
N ILE A 22 40.95 5.43 12.81
CA ILE A 22 39.66 4.74 12.85
C ILE A 22 39.18 4.90 14.30
N GLU A 23 38.25 5.83 14.51
CA GLU A 23 37.56 5.96 15.78
C GLU A 23 36.69 4.71 15.94
N GLU A 24 37.23 3.72 16.66
CA GLU A 24 36.53 2.51 17.07
C GLU A 24 35.36 2.93 17.97
N ARG A 25 34.15 3.02 17.38
CA ARG A 25 32.95 3.47 18.07
C ARG A 25 32.64 2.47 19.19
N GLN A 26 32.64 2.96 20.43
CA GLN A 26 32.13 2.21 21.58
C GLN A 26 30.74 1.63 21.22
N PRO A 27 30.48 0.33 21.51
CA PRO A 27 29.19 -0.27 21.21
C PRO A 27 28.12 0.55 21.94
N THR A 28 27.32 1.29 21.18
CA THR A 28 26.17 1.97 21.77
C THR A 28 25.24 0.86 22.24
N ASN A 29 25.15 0.68 23.57
CA ASN A 29 24.20 -0.22 24.21
C ASN A 29 22.78 0.22 23.86
N TRP A 30 22.31 -0.13 22.66
CA TRP A 30 20.96 0.12 22.21
C TRP A 30 20.06 -0.83 22.97
N THR A 31 19.19 -0.29 23.82
CA THR A 31 18.23 -1.09 24.58
C THR A 31 16.83 -0.96 24.00
N VAL A 32 16.05 -2.03 24.11
CA VAL A 32 14.67 -2.03 23.63
C VAL A 32 13.86 -0.95 24.34
N GLY A 33 13.19 -0.09 23.57
CA GLY A 33 12.37 1.00 24.10
C GLY A 33 13.16 2.17 24.71
N GLN A 34 14.46 2.28 24.43
CA GLN A 34 15.25 3.42 24.90
C GLN A 34 14.70 4.76 24.43
N THR A 35 15.01 5.84 25.15
CA THR A 35 14.63 7.20 24.73
C THR A 35 15.48 7.67 23.54
N VAL A 36 14.82 8.13 22.48
CA VAL A 36 15.45 8.62 21.24
C VAL A 36 15.22 10.13 21.08
N GLN A 37 16.25 10.86 20.68
CA GLN A 37 16.15 12.30 20.39
C GLN A 37 15.63 12.53 18.97
N THR A 38 14.66 13.44 18.81
CA THR A 38 14.12 13.84 17.49
C THR A 38 13.87 15.33 17.45
N SER A 39 13.60 15.88 16.26
CA SER A 39 13.15 17.26 16.08
C SER A 39 11.79 17.55 16.72
N SER A 40 10.99 16.51 17.00
CA SER A 40 9.69 16.61 17.68
C SER A 40 9.82 16.57 19.21
N GLY A 41 11.01 16.28 19.74
CA GLY A 41 11.29 16.07 21.16
C GLY A 41 11.89 14.69 21.44
N THR A 42 12.15 14.38 22.72
CA THR A 42 12.60 13.04 23.13
C THR A 42 11.44 12.06 23.10
N VAL A 43 11.57 10.92 22.44
CA VAL A 43 10.53 9.88 22.40
C VAL A 43 10.98 8.68 23.21
N LYS A 44 10.23 8.33 24.26
CA LYS A 44 10.44 7.06 24.98
C LYS A 44 9.64 5.95 24.30
N GLY A 45 10.32 4.90 23.85
CA GLY A 45 9.69 3.73 23.25
C GLY A 45 9.33 2.66 24.27
N HIS A 46 8.92 1.50 23.78
CA HIS A 46 8.67 0.30 24.57
C HIS A 46 8.93 -0.96 23.74
N PRO A 47 9.05 -2.16 24.35
CA PRO A 47 9.06 -3.41 23.61
C PRO A 47 7.76 -3.62 22.83
N ALA A 48 7.86 -4.20 21.62
CA ALA A 48 6.68 -4.54 20.84
C ALA A 48 5.85 -5.61 21.55
N LYS A 49 4.52 -5.49 21.44
CA LYS A 49 3.60 -6.38 22.16
C LYS A 49 3.82 -7.87 21.83
N ASN A 50 4.09 -8.16 20.56
CA ASN A 50 4.27 -9.52 20.06
C ASN A 50 5.76 -9.88 19.85
N ASP A 51 6.68 -8.93 20.06
CA ASP A 51 8.11 -9.14 19.93
C ASP A 51 8.90 -8.26 20.91
N SER A 52 9.35 -8.86 22.01
CA SER A 52 10.05 -8.11 23.06
C SER A 52 11.46 -7.66 22.67
N GLN A 53 11.97 -8.07 21.52
CA GLN A 53 13.28 -7.66 20.99
C GLN A 53 13.18 -6.41 20.09
N VAL A 54 11.99 -6.09 19.61
CA VAL A 54 11.71 -4.90 18.80
C VAL A 54 11.28 -3.73 19.69
N SER A 55 11.80 -2.55 19.42
CA SER A 55 11.32 -1.29 20.00
C SER A 55 10.21 -0.70 19.15
N GLU A 56 9.12 -0.30 19.80
CA GLU A 56 8.03 0.49 19.22
C GLU A 56 8.10 1.93 19.74
N TYR A 57 7.93 2.87 18.80
CA TYR A 57 7.78 4.29 19.05
C TYR A 57 6.57 4.80 18.28
N LEU A 58 5.43 4.89 18.95
CA LEU A 58 4.14 5.14 18.32
C LEU A 58 3.68 6.59 18.53
N GLY A 59 2.95 7.16 17.56
CA GLY A 59 2.27 8.44 17.71
C GLY A 59 3.16 9.68 17.78
N ILE A 60 4.32 9.69 17.11
CA ILE A 60 5.24 10.83 17.08
C ILE A 60 4.70 11.91 16.13
N PRO A 61 4.42 13.15 16.57
CA PRO A 61 3.94 14.21 15.68
C PRO A 61 5.05 14.67 14.73
N PHE A 62 4.76 14.71 13.43
CA PHE A 62 5.68 15.25 12.41
C PHE A 62 5.23 16.63 11.88
N ALA A 63 3.96 16.96 12.07
CA ALA A 63 3.37 18.24 11.68
C ALA A 63 2.53 18.84 12.82
N GLN A 64 2.33 20.15 12.78
CA GLN A 64 1.36 20.81 13.65
C GLN A 64 -0.04 20.27 13.34
N ALA A 65 -0.89 20.16 14.36
CA ALA A 65 -2.27 19.72 14.22
C ALA A 65 -2.99 20.58 13.15
N PRO A 66 -3.50 19.99 12.06
CA PRO A 66 -4.14 20.71 10.95
C PRO A 66 -5.57 21.18 11.29
N THR A 67 -5.71 21.87 12.43
CA THR A 67 -6.97 22.37 12.99
C THR A 67 -7.06 23.89 12.88
N GLY A 68 -8.26 24.45 13.09
CA GLY A 68 -8.48 25.89 13.03
C GLY A 68 -8.04 26.49 11.69
N ASP A 69 -7.11 27.45 11.72
CA ASP A 69 -6.57 28.09 10.52
C ASP A 69 -5.68 27.17 9.68
N LEU A 70 -5.16 26.08 10.25
CA LEU A 70 -4.41 25.06 9.51
C LEU A 70 -5.31 24.03 8.83
N ARG A 71 -6.62 24.04 9.10
CA ARG A 71 -7.56 23.22 8.35
C ARG A 71 -7.59 23.70 6.89
N PHE A 72 -7.51 22.75 5.96
CA PHE A 72 -7.39 22.99 4.51
C PHE A 72 -6.15 23.82 4.12
N ALA A 73 -5.11 23.85 4.96
CA ALA A 73 -3.81 24.43 4.62
C ALA A 73 -2.75 23.34 4.41
N ALA A 74 -1.65 23.69 3.74
CA ALA A 74 -0.46 22.84 3.69
C ALA A 74 0.03 22.54 5.12
N PRO A 75 0.55 21.33 5.38
CA PRO A 75 1.03 20.98 6.71
C PRO A 75 2.23 21.84 7.09
N VAL A 76 2.34 22.15 8.38
CA VAL A 76 3.46 22.90 8.95
C VAL A 76 4.29 21.95 9.81
N LYS A 77 5.61 21.92 9.60
CA LYS A 77 6.53 21.09 10.39
C LYS A 77 6.32 21.32 11.88
N TYR A 78 6.21 20.22 12.65
CA TYR A 78 6.27 20.29 14.10
C TYR A 78 7.70 20.21 14.57
N THR A 79 8.08 21.12 15.46
CA THR A 79 9.35 21.08 16.20
C THR A 79 9.05 21.27 17.67
N GLY A 80 9.59 20.39 18.51
CA GLY A 80 9.32 20.40 19.94
C GLY A 80 10.54 19.95 20.75
N ASN A 81 10.50 20.22 22.05
CA ASN A 81 11.52 19.80 23.01
C ASN A 81 10.96 18.96 24.17
N SER A 82 9.63 18.77 24.20
CA SER A 82 8.94 17.99 25.22
C SER A 82 9.26 16.51 25.12
N SER A 83 9.18 15.79 26.25
CA SER A 83 9.24 14.33 26.23
C SER A 83 7.91 13.75 25.80
N LEU A 84 7.96 12.93 24.75
CA LEU A 84 6.84 12.20 24.16
C LEU A 84 6.82 10.76 24.68
N ASN A 85 5.62 10.30 25.02
CA ASN A 85 5.39 8.90 25.34
C ASN A 85 5.02 8.15 24.06
N GLY A 86 5.95 7.36 23.52
CA GLY A 86 5.77 6.60 22.29
C GLY A 86 5.04 5.26 22.50
N SER A 87 4.19 5.13 23.52
CA SER A 87 3.57 3.86 23.91
C SER A 87 2.20 3.57 23.31
N ALA A 88 1.67 4.47 22.50
CA ALA A 88 0.35 4.34 21.91
C ALA A 88 0.33 5.04 20.54
N TYR A 89 -0.43 4.46 19.61
CA TYR A 89 -0.72 5.14 18.35
C TYR A 89 -1.38 6.49 18.60
N GLY A 90 -1.06 7.47 17.75
CA GLY A 90 -1.82 8.71 17.70
C GLY A 90 -3.19 8.51 17.05
N PHE A 91 -3.98 9.58 17.01
CA PHE A 91 -5.31 9.52 16.40
C PHE A 91 -5.24 9.23 14.90
N SER A 92 -6.23 8.49 14.42
CA SER A 92 -6.50 8.34 12.98
C SER A 92 -7.06 9.63 12.42
N CYS A 93 -6.73 9.95 11.16
CA CYS A 93 -7.32 11.12 10.51
C CYS A 93 -8.82 10.93 10.29
N PRO A 94 -9.65 11.98 10.39
CA PRO A 94 -11.09 11.83 10.31
C PRO A 94 -11.54 11.41 8.91
N VAL A 95 -12.43 10.43 8.86
CA VAL A 95 -13.02 9.88 7.65
C VAL A 95 -14.53 9.80 7.82
N GLN A 96 -15.27 9.84 6.72
CA GLN A 96 -16.70 9.60 6.76
C GLN A 96 -16.95 8.23 7.41
N GLN A 97 -17.74 8.22 8.47
CA GLN A 97 -18.10 6.98 9.16
C GLN A 97 -19.35 6.43 8.50
N GLY A 98 -19.31 5.16 8.12
CA GLY A 98 -20.45 4.49 7.52
C GLY A 98 -21.64 4.29 8.44
N SER A 99 -22.75 3.78 7.89
CA SER A 99 -23.88 3.39 8.72
C SER A 99 -23.49 2.23 9.64
N SER A 100 -23.93 2.33 10.88
CA SER A 100 -23.75 1.34 11.94
C SER A 100 -24.50 0.01 11.72
N ALA A 101 -25.12 -0.21 10.56
CA ALA A 101 -25.85 -1.43 10.26
C ALA A 101 -24.88 -2.56 9.90
N LEU A 102 -24.86 -3.60 10.73
CA LEU A 102 -24.10 -4.82 10.45
C LEU A 102 -24.72 -5.53 9.22
N PRO A 103 -23.89 -6.20 8.39
CA PRO A 103 -24.41 -7.10 7.37
C PRO A 103 -25.33 -8.13 8.00
N THR A 104 -26.47 -8.39 7.37
CA THR A 104 -27.38 -9.44 7.80
C THR A 104 -26.75 -10.82 7.53
N ALA A 105 -27.21 -11.85 8.25
CA ALA A 105 -26.78 -13.23 7.96
C ALA A 105 -27.07 -13.62 6.49
N GLU A 106 -28.17 -13.11 5.94
CA GLU A 106 -28.53 -13.23 4.53
C GLU A 106 -27.51 -12.55 3.61
N GLY A 107 -27.05 -11.34 3.95
CA GLY A 107 -26.02 -10.61 3.19
C GLY A 107 -24.66 -11.30 3.23
N LEU A 108 -24.25 -11.81 4.39
CA LEU A 108 -23.02 -12.60 4.52
C LEU A 108 -23.07 -13.88 3.69
N ALA A 109 -24.21 -14.58 3.71
CA ALA A 109 -24.43 -15.78 2.90
C ALA A 109 -24.46 -15.46 1.41
N ALA A 110 -25.13 -14.36 1.00
CA ALA A 110 -25.21 -13.96 -0.40
C ALA A 110 -23.85 -13.52 -0.97
N ALA A 111 -22.97 -12.98 -0.13
CA ALA A 111 -21.60 -12.60 -0.49
C ALA A 111 -20.58 -13.74 -0.34
N ASN A 112 -21.02 -14.95 0.03
CA ASN A 112 -20.16 -16.11 0.26
C ASN A 112 -18.99 -15.83 1.22
N VAL A 113 -19.18 -14.95 2.22
CA VAL A 113 -18.12 -14.56 3.16
C VAL A 113 -17.76 -15.73 4.07
N THR A 114 -16.46 -15.99 4.22
CA THR A 114 -15.98 -17.05 5.11
C THR A 114 -15.77 -16.52 6.54
N LEU A 115 -15.66 -17.42 7.52
CA LEU A 115 -15.31 -17.04 8.89
C LEU A 115 -13.92 -16.37 8.97
N SER A 116 -12.94 -16.90 8.25
CA SER A 116 -11.62 -16.28 8.09
C SER A 116 -11.74 -14.89 7.48
N GLY A 117 -12.69 -14.73 6.55
CA GLY A 117 -13.00 -13.46 5.91
C GLY A 117 -13.42 -12.37 6.88
N LEU A 118 -14.25 -12.70 7.87
CA LEU A 118 -14.63 -11.74 8.91
C LEU A 118 -13.41 -11.28 9.72
N GLN A 119 -12.48 -12.18 10.02
CA GLN A 119 -11.27 -11.87 10.79
C GLN A 119 -10.30 -11.01 9.99
N ILE A 120 -10.06 -11.33 8.72
CA ILE A 120 -9.10 -10.60 7.90
C ILE A 120 -9.62 -9.21 7.50
N LEU A 121 -10.92 -9.08 7.20
CA LEU A 121 -11.55 -7.78 7.02
C LEU A 121 -11.43 -6.94 8.30
N GLN A 122 -11.54 -7.54 9.48
CA GLN A 122 -11.27 -6.84 10.73
C GLN A 122 -9.80 -6.43 10.89
N ILE A 123 -8.84 -7.30 10.58
CA ILE A 123 -7.39 -7.01 10.69
C ILE A 123 -6.97 -5.86 9.79
N LEU A 124 -7.54 -5.80 8.59
CA LEU A 124 -7.31 -4.74 7.60
C LEU A 124 -8.14 -3.49 7.89
N SER A 125 -9.08 -3.55 8.84
CA SER A 125 -9.94 -2.44 9.23
C SER A 125 -9.38 -1.56 10.35
N ASN A 126 -9.84 -0.32 10.38
CA ASN A 126 -9.64 0.60 11.51
C ASN A 126 -10.82 0.58 12.49
N THR A 127 -11.35 -0.59 12.84
CA THR A 127 -12.54 -0.75 13.70
C THR A 127 -12.37 -0.19 15.11
N ALA A 128 -11.14 -0.11 15.62
CA ALA A 128 -10.81 0.51 16.91
C ALA A 128 -10.29 1.96 16.76
N GLY A 129 -10.42 2.55 15.57
CA GLY A 129 -9.91 3.88 15.26
C GLY A 129 -10.52 4.96 16.14
N ILE A 130 -9.67 5.76 16.76
CA ILE A 130 -10.09 6.99 17.44
C ILE A 130 -9.68 8.16 16.56
N TYR A 131 -10.67 8.97 16.17
CA TYR A 131 -10.49 10.01 15.17
C TYR A 131 -10.26 11.38 15.80
N SER A 132 -9.31 12.12 15.23
CA SER A 132 -9.07 13.54 15.54
C SER A 132 -8.45 14.21 14.32
N GLU A 133 -8.68 15.50 14.12
CA GLU A 133 -7.92 16.26 13.11
C GLU A 133 -6.45 16.41 13.49
N ASP A 134 -6.10 16.30 14.78
CA ASP A 134 -4.72 16.17 15.24
C ASP A 134 -4.20 14.74 15.01
N CYS A 135 -4.03 14.40 13.74
CA CYS A 135 -3.71 13.05 13.29
C CYS A 135 -2.37 12.91 12.57
N LEU A 136 -1.61 13.99 12.35
CA LEU A 136 -0.35 13.96 11.58
C LEU A 136 0.82 13.45 12.44
N ASN A 137 0.76 12.16 12.74
CA ASN A 137 1.73 11.41 13.51
C ASN A 137 2.29 10.21 12.73
N LEU A 138 3.42 9.68 13.21
CA LEU A 138 4.10 8.53 12.66
C LEU A 138 4.56 7.56 13.75
N ASN A 139 4.89 6.35 13.32
CA ASN A 139 5.28 5.22 14.15
C ASN A 139 6.60 4.65 13.63
N VAL A 140 7.48 4.20 14.53
CA VAL A 140 8.77 3.61 14.18
C VAL A 140 8.95 2.27 14.90
N TRP A 141 9.32 1.23 14.15
CA TRP A 141 9.76 -0.06 14.64
C TRP A 141 11.23 -0.27 14.31
N THR A 142 12.03 -0.59 15.32
CA THR A 142 13.46 -0.87 15.17
C THR A 142 13.93 -1.79 16.27
N LYS A 143 14.84 -2.70 15.98
CA LYS A 143 15.51 -3.53 16.99
C LYS A 143 16.93 -3.04 17.25
N PRO A 144 17.57 -3.41 18.38
CA PRO A 144 18.98 -3.15 18.61
C PRO A 144 19.84 -3.47 17.39
N GLN A 145 20.90 -2.69 17.17
CA GLN A 145 21.76 -2.85 15.99
C GLN A 145 22.46 -4.22 16.05
N THR A 146 21.92 -5.20 15.34
CA THR A 146 22.49 -6.54 15.19
C THR A 146 22.72 -6.79 13.70
N GLY A 147 23.94 -6.58 13.22
CA GLY A 147 24.26 -6.64 11.79
C GLY A 147 24.72 -5.29 11.26
N GLU A 148 23.86 -4.59 10.51
CA GLU A 148 24.22 -3.31 9.89
C GLU A 148 24.26 -2.16 10.91
N ALA A 149 25.25 -1.27 10.82
CA ALA A 149 25.42 -0.15 11.74
C ALA A 149 24.42 1.01 11.52
N LYS A 150 23.84 1.08 10.32
CA LYS A 150 22.69 1.92 9.97
C LYS A 150 21.82 1.04 9.09
N LYS A 151 20.56 0.83 9.43
CA LYS A 151 19.68 -0.13 8.74
C LYS A 151 18.92 0.53 7.59
N ALA A 152 18.57 -0.23 6.57
CA ALA A 152 17.62 0.25 5.56
C ALA A 152 16.28 0.62 6.19
N VAL A 153 15.57 1.58 5.59
CA VAL A 153 14.32 2.12 6.12
C VAL A 153 13.18 1.83 5.16
N LEU A 154 12.17 1.09 5.60
CA LEU A 154 10.91 0.86 4.88
C LEU A 154 9.85 1.81 5.44
N VAL A 155 9.29 2.69 4.59
CA VAL A 155 8.27 3.67 4.98
C VAL A 155 6.93 3.30 4.34
N TRP A 156 6.01 2.82 5.17
CA TRP A 156 4.67 2.36 4.79
C TRP A 156 3.71 3.52 4.56
N ILE A 157 3.07 3.52 3.40
CA ILE A 157 1.93 4.41 3.08
C ILE A 157 0.69 3.54 2.88
N TYR A 158 -0.29 3.67 3.77
CA TYR A 158 -1.52 2.88 3.72
C TYR A 158 -2.46 3.32 2.58
N GLY A 159 -3.27 2.36 2.10
CA GLY A 159 -4.31 2.54 1.08
C GLY A 159 -5.64 3.08 1.60
N GLY A 160 -6.76 2.64 1.01
CA GLY A 160 -8.11 3.08 1.42
C GLY A 160 -8.73 4.14 0.51
N GLY A 161 -8.40 4.12 -0.79
CA GLY A 161 -9.05 4.97 -1.81
C GLY A 161 -8.93 6.47 -1.57
N PHE A 162 -7.98 6.92 -0.74
CA PHE A 162 -7.88 8.29 -0.22
C PHE A 162 -9.05 8.75 0.68
N GLN A 163 -10.00 7.87 0.99
CA GLN A 163 -11.18 8.16 1.81
C GLN A 163 -11.10 7.55 3.20
N SER A 164 -10.38 6.44 3.36
CA SER A 164 -10.27 5.66 4.59
C SER A 164 -8.82 5.25 4.86
N GLY A 165 -8.58 4.59 6.00
CA GLY A 165 -7.27 4.08 6.40
C GLY A 165 -6.68 4.76 7.64
N SER A 166 -5.64 4.14 8.19
CA SER A 166 -4.84 4.64 9.31
C SER A 166 -3.54 3.86 9.42
N SER A 167 -2.47 4.52 9.87
CA SER A 167 -1.20 3.87 10.22
C SER A 167 -1.29 2.96 11.46
N SER A 168 -2.40 3.03 12.20
CA SER A 168 -2.70 2.23 13.39
C SER A 168 -3.48 0.94 13.11
N ILE A 169 -3.81 0.65 11.84
CA ILE A 169 -4.48 -0.61 11.46
C ILE A 169 -3.58 -1.78 11.82
N SER A 170 -4.12 -2.78 12.53
CA SER A 170 -3.33 -3.89 13.06
C SER A 170 -2.65 -4.73 11.99
N GLY A 171 -3.23 -4.79 10.78
CA GLY A 171 -2.63 -5.44 9.62
C GLY A 171 -1.34 -4.81 9.11
N PHE A 172 -0.97 -3.61 9.59
CA PHE A 172 0.24 -2.89 9.18
C PHE A 172 1.26 -2.77 10.31
N ASN A 173 1.22 -3.65 11.31
CA ASN A 173 2.18 -3.62 12.41
C ASN A 173 3.59 -4.00 11.89
N GLY A 174 4.48 -3.00 11.86
CA GLY A 174 5.85 -3.15 11.33
C GLY A 174 6.80 -3.99 12.19
N ALA A 175 6.39 -4.43 13.38
CA ALA A 175 7.28 -5.14 14.31
C ALA A 175 7.86 -6.43 13.70
N ASN A 176 7.04 -7.22 13.02
CA ASN A 176 7.48 -8.51 12.47
C ASN A 176 8.50 -8.35 11.33
N ILE A 177 8.31 -7.34 10.46
CA ILE A 177 9.28 -7.02 9.40
C ILE A 177 10.60 -6.53 10.01
N ALA A 178 10.52 -5.62 10.99
CA ALA A 178 11.70 -5.11 11.68
C ALA A 178 12.48 -6.23 12.40
N GLU A 179 11.76 -7.19 13.00
CA GLU A 179 12.40 -8.35 13.61
C GLU A 179 13.09 -9.23 12.58
N GLN A 180 12.37 -9.66 11.55
CA GLN A 180 12.87 -10.72 10.67
C GLN A 180 14.00 -10.24 9.76
N GLU A 181 14.01 -8.97 9.37
CA GLU A 181 14.83 -8.51 8.24
C GLU A 181 15.93 -7.49 8.58
N ASP A 182 16.13 -7.14 9.86
CA ASP A 182 17.11 -6.13 10.29
C ASP A 182 16.98 -4.79 9.53
N VAL A 183 15.76 -4.26 9.52
CA VAL A 183 15.37 -2.98 8.91
C VAL A 183 14.67 -2.09 9.93
N VAL A 184 14.60 -0.79 9.65
CA VAL A 184 13.67 0.11 10.36
C VAL A 184 12.39 0.21 9.56
N VAL A 185 11.25 0.03 10.20
CA VAL A 185 9.94 0.24 9.58
C VAL A 185 9.32 1.50 10.14
N VAL A 186 8.77 2.33 9.26
CA VAL A 186 8.03 3.54 9.62
C VAL A 186 6.65 3.48 8.99
N SER A 187 5.61 3.87 9.72
CA SER A 187 4.28 4.15 9.14
C SER A 187 3.82 5.53 9.60
N PHE A 188 2.96 6.19 8.83
CA PHE A 188 2.48 7.53 9.19
C PHE A 188 1.08 7.80 8.67
N ASN A 189 0.40 8.74 9.31
CA ASN A 189 -0.91 9.24 8.90
C ASN A 189 -0.81 10.41 7.93
N TYR A 190 -1.75 10.46 7.00
CA TYR A 190 -1.99 11.61 6.12
C TYR A 190 -3.48 11.94 6.08
N ARG A 191 -3.83 13.22 5.85
CA ARG A 191 -5.25 13.61 5.79
C ARG A 191 -5.98 12.92 4.64
N LEU A 192 -7.24 12.57 4.87
CA LEU A 192 -8.08 11.82 3.95
C LEU A 192 -9.28 12.65 3.50
N SER A 193 -9.97 12.20 2.46
CA SER A 193 -11.21 12.77 1.96
C SER A 193 -11.10 14.30 1.73
N ILE A 194 -12.18 15.04 1.95
CA ILE A 194 -12.22 16.50 1.81
C ILE A 194 -11.18 17.23 2.70
N LEU A 195 -10.72 16.63 3.80
CA LEU A 195 -9.72 17.25 4.68
C LEU A 195 -8.31 17.21 4.08
N GLY A 196 -7.99 16.17 3.30
CA GLY A 196 -6.72 16.01 2.59
C GLY A 196 -6.76 16.47 1.12
N PHE A 197 -7.94 16.40 0.51
CA PHE A 197 -8.18 16.68 -0.91
C PHE A 197 -9.41 17.59 -1.07
N PRO A 198 -9.36 18.86 -0.61
CA PRO A 198 -10.56 19.69 -0.49
C PRO A 198 -11.23 19.99 -1.82
N GLY A 199 -10.49 20.08 -2.93
CA GLY A 199 -11.03 20.52 -4.21
C GLY A 199 -11.35 22.02 -4.25
N ASN A 200 -10.90 22.80 -3.26
CA ASN A 200 -11.11 24.24 -3.23
C ASN A 200 -10.30 24.89 -4.38
N PRO A 201 -10.96 25.55 -5.36
CA PRO A 201 -10.25 26.12 -6.51
C PRO A 201 -9.43 27.37 -6.16
N SER A 202 -9.59 27.94 -4.97
CA SER A 202 -8.90 29.16 -4.52
C SER A 202 -7.79 28.92 -3.50
N SER A 203 -7.43 27.67 -3.22
CA SER A 203 -6.34 27.32 -2.30
C SER A 203 -5.51 26.15 -2.82
N THR A 204 -4.43 25.84 -2.10
CA THR A 204 -3.65 24.62 -2.33
C THR A 204 -4.55 23.39 -2.19
N ASN A 205 -4.47 22.49 -3.17
CA ASN A 205 -5.12 21.18 -3.15
C ASN A 205 -4.10 20.11 -2.72
N ASN A 206 -4.47 18.82 -2.82
CA ASN A 206 -3.54 17.69 -2.62
C ASN A 206 -2.75 17.76 -1.31
N LEU A 207 -3.37 18.26 -0.25
CA LEU A 207 -2.73 18.52 1.04
C LEU A 207 -2.21 17.23 1.68
N ALA A 208 -2.91 16.12 1.45
CA ALA A 208 -2.48 14.78 1.83
C ALA A 208 -1.10 14.40 1.29
N PHE A 209 -0.79 14.74 0.03
CA PHE A 209 0.53 14.48 -0.55
C PHE A 209 1.62 15.37 0.08
N LEU A 210 1.25 16.58 0.49
CA LEU A 210 2.16 17.44 1.26
C LEU A 210 2.37 16.88 2.68
N ASP A 211 1.35 16.26 3.30
CA ASP A 211 1.48 15.57 4.58
C ASP A 211 2.48 14.41 4.45
N GLN A 212 2.31 13.59 3.42
CA GLN A 212 3.21 12.48 3.12
C GLN A 212 4.65 12.96 2.87
N ARG A 213 4.84 14.01 2.07
CA ARG A 213 6.17 14.60 1.85
C ARG A 213 6.81 15.06 3.16
N LEU A 214 6.06 15.74 4.02
CA LEU A 214 6.58 16.23 5.30
C LEU A 214 6.92 15.07 6.26
N ALA A 215 6.16 13.97 6.24
CA ALA A 215 6.50 12.77 6.99
C ALA A 215 7.82 12.14 6.48
N VAL A 216 8.02 12.05 5.16
CA VAL A 216 9.27 11.55 4.56
C VAL A 216 10.46 12.46 4.88
N GLU A 217 10.27 13.78 4.90
CA GLU A 217 11.29 14.74 5.37
C GLU A 217 11.62 14.55 6.86
N TRP A 218 10.61 14.29 7.70
CA TRP A 218 10.85 13.95 9.10
C TRP A 218 11.69 12.67 9.24
N VAL A 219 11.39 11.63 8.45
CA VAL A 219 12.16 10.38 8.43
C VAL A 219 13.61 10.67 8.05
N ARG A 220 13.86 11.38 6.94
CA ARG A 220 15.22 11.77 6.52
C ARG A 220 15.98 12.48 7.64
N ASP A 221 15.33 13.40 8.33
CA ASP A 221 15.97 14.25 9.34
C ASP A 221 16.23 13.52 10.68
N ASN A 222 15.46 12.46 11.00
CA ASN A 222 15.45 11.86 12.34
C ASN A 222 15.81 10.38 12.41
N ILE A 223 15.66 9.61 11.32
CA ILE A 223 15.71 8.14 11.38
C ILE A 223 17.08 7.59 11.77
N ALA A 224 18.15 8.37 11.57
CA ALA A 224 19.50 8.05 12.04
C ALA A 224 19.56 7.83 13.56
N ASN A 225 18.75 8.56 14.33
CA ASN A 225 18.70 8.41 15.77
C ASN A 225 17.95 7.14 16.21
N PHE A 226 17.16 6.53 15.33
CA PHE A 226 16.52 5.21 15.49
C PHE A 226 17.40 4.07 14.93
N GLY A 227 18.60 4.41 14.46
CA GLY A 227 19.54 3.49 13.83
C GLY A 227 19.23 3.16 12.37
N GLY A 228 18.36 3.92 11.71
CA GLY A 228 18.13 3.83 10.27
C GLY A 228 19.16 4.63 9.46
N ASP A 229 19.27 4.31 8.18
CA ASP A 229 20.09 5.03 7.22
C ASP A 229 19.22 6.01 6.41
N PRO A 230 19.36 7.34 6.60
CA PRO A 230 18.56 8.31 5.87
C PRO A 230 18.84 8.33 4.36
N THR A 231 19.88 7.62 3.89
CA THR A 231 20.20 7.48 2.46
C THR A 231 19.62 6.23 1.82
N ARG A 232 19.02 5.32 2.62
CA ARG A 232 18.39 4.07 2.16
C ARG A 232 16.94 3.98 2.60
N ILE A 233 16.19 5.05 2.29
CA ILE A 233 14.74 5.13 2.52
C ILE A 233 14.01 4.54 1.31
N THR A 234 13.19 3.53 1.53
CA THR A 234 12.31 2.95 0.52
C THR A 234 10.86 3.22 0.90
N LEU A 235 10.10 3.86 0.01
CA LEU A 235 8.65 4.00 0.21
C LEU A 235 7.97 2.75 -0.33
N PHE A 236 7.13 2.13 0.49
CA PHE A 236 6.29 1.01 0.09
C PHE A 236 4.87 1.22 0.59
N GLY A 237 3.89 0.72 -0.16
CA GLY A 237 2.50 1.06 0.09
C GLY A 237 1.60 0.34 -0.86
N GLN A 238 0.34 0.22 -0.46
CA GLN A 238 -0.65 -0.58 -1.17
C GLN A 238 -1.85 0.27 -1.60
N SER A 239 -2.45 -0.04 -2.75
CA SER A 239 -3.65 0.63 -3.27
C SER A 239 -3.45 2.16 -3.43
N ALA A 240 -4.29 3.00 -2.82
CA ALA A 240 -4.11 4.45 -2.78
C ALA A 240 -2.74 4.89 -2.18
N GLY A 241 -2.13 4.08 -1.31
CA GLY A 241 -0.78 4.28 -0.81
C GLY A 241 0.29 4.00 -1.87
N ALA A 242 0.09 2.97 -2.70
CA ALA A 242 0.92 2.71 -3.88
C ALA A 242 0.78 3.83 -4.92
N ALA A 243 -0.46 4.27 -5.19
CA ALA A 243 -0.72 5.42 -6.05
C ALA A 243 -0.05 6.69 -5.50
N SER A 244 -0.06 6.89 -4.17
CA SER A 244 0.64 8.00 -3.51
C SER A 244 2.15 7.98 -3.78
N ILE A 245 2.79 6.80 -3.68
CA ILE A 245 4.21 6.61 -4.02
C ILE A 245 4.45 6.95 -5.49
N ASP A 246 3.54 6.55 -6.37
CA ASP A 246 3.71 6.84 -7.79
C ASP A 246 3.54 8.34 -8.08
N PHE A 247 2.52 9.00 -7.53
CA PHE A 247 2.37 10.47 -7.56
C PHE A 247 3.64 11.17 -7.06
N TYR A 248 4.16 10.69 -5.93
CA TYR A 248 5.38 11.20 -5.32
C TYR A 248 6.58 11.11 -6.28
N SER A 249 6.72 10.00 -7.01
CA SER A 249 7.80 9.80 -7.97
C SER A 249 7.83 10.85 -9.09
N TYR A 250 6.69 11.45 -9.45
CA TYR A 250 6.64 12.54 -10.43
C TYR A 250 6.74 13.92 -9.80
N ALA A 251 6.08 14.15 -8.66
CA ALA A 251 6.03 15.45 -8.00
C ALA A 251 7.40 15.91 -7.48
N TRP A 252 8.19 14.98 -6.94
CA TRP A 252 9.51 15.25 -6.37
C TRP A 252 10.63 14.54 -7.15
N ASN A 253 10.50 14.48 -8.49
CA ASN A 253 11.46 13.74 -9.33
C ASN A 253 12.92 14.21 -9.22
N SER A 254 13.14 15.47 -8.84
CA SER A 254 14.46 16.10 -8.68
C SER A 254 15.01 16.03 -7.26
N ASP A 255 14.17 15.73 -6.27
CA ASP A 255 14.55 15.52 -4.87
C ASP A 255 13.65 14.42 -4.24
N PRO A 256 13.82 13.15 -4.66
CA PRO A 256 12.91 12.11 -4.22
C PRO A 256 13.04 11.78 -2.73
N ILE A 257 14.15 12.10 -2.04
CA ILE A 257 14.52 11.58 -0.69
C ILE A 257 14.66 10.04 -0.64
N ALA A 258 13.71 9.30 -1.22
CA ALA A 258 13.70 7.87 -1.34
C ALA A 258 14.77 7.35 -2.31
N ALA A 259 15.36 6.23 -1.94
CA ALA A 259 16.29 5.44 -2.72
C ALA A 259 15.61 4.28 -3.49
N GLY A 260 14.36 3.97 -3.17
CA GLY A 260 13.58 2.92 -3.84
C GLY A 260 12.07 3.11 -3.65
N PHE A 261 11.29 2.59 -4.59
CA PHE A 261 9.82 2.60 -4.53
C PHE A 261 9.21 1.21 -4.71
N ILE A 262 8.23 0.87 -3.88
CA ILE A 262 7.45 -0.37 -3.98
C ILE A 262 5.95 -0.02 -4.02
N PRO A 263 5.38 0.32 -5.19
CA PRO A 263 3.95 0.50 -5.34
C PRO A 263 3.25 -0.86 -5.54
N GLU A 264 2.50 -1.29 -4.53
CA GLU A 264 1.74 -2.53 -4.51
C GLU A 264 0.28 -2.27 -4.96
N SER A 265 -0.10 -2.74 -6.14
CA SER A 265 -1.50 -2.75 -6.56
C SER A 265 -2.13 -1.35 -6.72
N GLY A 266 -1.35 -0.33 -7.10
CA GLY A 266 -1.87 1.03 -7.36
C GLY A 266 -0.84 1.97 -7.98
N ASN A 267 -1.29 2.86 -8.88
CA ASN A 267 -0.44 3.80 -9.62
C ASN A 267 -1.29 4.91 -10.29
N VAL A 268 -0.66 5.86 -10.98
CA VAL A 268 -1.33 7.02 -11.61
C VAL A 268 -2.10 6.71 -12.91
N PHE A 269 -2.09 5.47 -13.40
CA PHE A 269 -2.75 5.08 -14.67
C PHE A 269 -4.11 4.38 -14.47
N GLY A 270 -4.40 3.87 -13.27
CA GLY A 270 -5.66 3.20 -12.95
C GLY A 270 -6.71 4.13 -12.35
N TRP A 271 -7.93 3.61 -12.20
CA TRP A 271 -8.99 4.16 -11.36
C TRP A 271 -9.55 5.53 -11.76
N GLY A 272 -9.39 5.95 -13.00
CA GLY A 272 -9.84 7.28 -13.42
C GLY A 272 -8.97 8.41 -12.87
N LEU A 273 -7.81 8.11 -12.29
CA LEU A 273 -6.96 9.11 -11.63
C LEU A 273 -6.10 9.88 -12.65
N PRO A 274 -5.78 11.16 -12.35
CA PRO A 274 -6.32 11.99 -11.28
C PRO A 274 -7.65 12.68 -11.64
N ASN A 275 -8.37 13.18 -10.63
CA ASN A 275 -9.57 14.00 -10.81
C ASN A 275 -9.24 15.33 -11.50
N SER A 276 -10.16 15.81 -12.34
CA SER A 276 -10.07 17.14 -12.95
C SER A 276 -10.27 18.26 -11.92
N LYS A 277 -9.70 19.45 -12.17
CA LYS A 277 -9.96 20.67 -11.37
C LYS A 277 -11.46 20.95 -11.23
N ALA A 278 -12.21 20.78 -12.33
CA ALA A 278 -13.64 21.09 -12.39
C ALA A 278 -14.47 20.11 -11.53
N SER A 279 -14.20 18.81 -11.60
CA SER A 279 -14.92 17.80 -10.80
C SER A 279 -14.68 17.99 -9.31
N SER A 280 -13.44 18.26 -8.90
CA SER A 280 -13.11 18.48 -7.49
C SER A 280 -13.71 19.78 -6.96
N ALA A 281 -13.70 20.86 -7.74
CA ALA A 281 -14.36 22.12 -7.38
C ALA A 281 -15.88 21.95 -7.23
N ALA A 282 -16.51 21.18 -8.12
CA ALA A 282 -17.93 20.86 -8.01
C ALA A 282 -18.25 20.08 -6.72
N ALA A 283 -17.41 19.11 -6.34
CA ALA A 283 -17.55 18.37 -5.09
C ALA A 283 -17.39 19.28 -3.86
N TRP A 284 -16.36 20.13 -3.83
CA TRP A 284 -16.15 21.14 -2.78
C TRP A 284 -17.40 21.99 -2.57
N TYR A 285 -17.90 22.61 -3.65
CA TYR A 285 -19.03 23.53 -3.55
C TYR A 285 -20.36 22.85 -3.20
N LYS A 286 -20.53 21.55 -3.50
CA LYS A 286 -21.69 20.77 -3.01
C LYS A 286 -21.69 20.70 -1.49
N VAL A 287 -20.54 20.39 -0.88
CA VAL A 287 -20.41 20.30 0.57
C VAL A 287 -20.51 21.68 1.22
N THR A 288 -19.85 22.70 0.67
CA THR A 288 -19.92 24.05 1.25
C THR A 288 -21.33 24.62 1.19
N ALA A 289 -22.10 24.34 0.13
CA ALA A 289 -23.48 24.77 0.01
C ALA A 289 -24.38 24.04 1.02
N ALA A 290 -24.20 22.73 1.20
CA ALA A 290 -24.96 21.93 2.17
C ALA A 290 -24.76 22.41 3.62
N LEU A 291 -23.59 22.97 3.94
CA LEU A 291 -23.26 23.55 5.25
C LEU A 291 -23.64 25.03 5.38
N GLY A 292 -24.23 25.63 4.35
CA GLY A 292 -24.58 27.06 4.35
C GLY A 292 -23.37 28.00 4.26
N CYS A 293 -22.20 27.50 3.86
CA CYS A 293 -20.98 28.29 3.71
C CYS A 293 -20.85 29.02 2.38
N GLY A 294 -21.75 28.77 1.42
CA GLY A 294 -21.72 29.37 0.08
C GLY A 294 -21.37 28.37 -1.02
N ASN A 295 -21.27 28.84 -2.25
CA ASN A 295 -21.03 28.03 -3.46
C ASN A 295 -20.08 28.74 -4.43
N SER A 296 -20.03 28.30 -5.70
CA SER A 296 -19.16 28.86 -6.73
C SER A 296 -19.41 30.33 -7.07
N SER A 297 -20.56 30.90 -6.66
CA SER A 297 -20.89 32.33 -6.84
C SER A 297 -20.61 33.18 -5.59
N SER A 298 -20.15 32.56 -4.49
CA SER A 298 -19.82 33.24 -3.24
C SER A 298 -18.34 33.68 -3.23
N ASP A 299 -18.00 34.65 -2.37
CA ASP A 299 -16.60 35.03 -2.13
C ASP A 299 -15.78 33.82 -1.61
N PRO A 300 -14.74 33.35 -2.33
CA PRO A 300 -13.99 32.16 -1.93
C PRO A 300 -13.32 32.27 -0.56
N ALA A 301 -12.89 33.48 -0.15
CA ALA A 301 -12.28 33.69 1.16
C ALA A 301 -13.31 33.52 2.29
N ALA A 302 -14.52 34.06 2.12
CA ALA A 302 -15.64 33.85 3.05
C ALA A 302 -16.05 32.37 3.13
N VAL A 303 -16.11 31.66 2.00
CA VAL A 303 -16.41 30.21 1.96
C VAL A 303 -15.38 29.43 2.78
N LEU A 304 -14.08 29.65 2.55
CA LEU A 304 -13.02 28.98 3.30
C LEU A 304 -13.08 29.31 4.80
N SER A 305 -13.28 30.58 5.16
CA SER A 305 -13.41 31.01 6.55
C SER A 305 -14.60 30.33 7.25
N CYS A 306 -15.73 30.18 6.55
CA CYS A 306 -16.88 29.45 7.08
C CYS A 306 -16.57 27.95 7.26
N MET A 307 -15.97 27.31 6.25
CA MET A 307 -15.63 25.88 6.31
C MET A 307 -14.64 25.54 7.45
N ARG A 308 -13.72 26.45 7.77
CA ARG A 308 -12.81 26.30 8.93
C ARG A 308 -13.51 26.38 10.29
N LYS A 309 -14.71 26.97 10.36
CA LYS A 309 -15.50 27.06 11.60
C LYS A 309 -16.42 25.86 11.83
N GLN A 310 -16.71 25.07 10.79
CA GLN A 310 -17.54 23.86 10.92
C GLN A 310 -16.82 22.79 11.75
N SER A 311 -17.52 21.81 12.31
CA SER A 311 -16.85 20.62 12.86
C SER A 311 -16.47 19.67 11.72
N TYR A 312 -15.39 18.90 11.86
CA TYR A 312 -15.05 17.88 10.85
C TYR A 312 -16.18 16.86 10.68
N THR A 313 -16.92 16.55 11.76
CA THR A 313 -18.08 15.65 11.72
C THR A 313 -19.21 16.20 10.85
N ALA A 314 -19.49 17.50 10.91
CA ALA A 314 -20.49 18.14 10.06
C ALA A 314 -20.02 18.17 8.60
N ILE A 315 -18.73 18.47 8.37
CA ILE A 315 -18.13 18.47 7.03
C ILE A 315 -18.26 17.10 6.37
N LEU A 316 -17.84 16.04 7.05
CA LEU A 316 -17.89 14.67 6.52
C LEU A 316 -19.34 14.21 6.31
N LYS A 317 -20.27 14.55 7.20
CA LYS A 317 -21.69 14.23 7.04
C LYS A 317 -22.34 14.94 5.84
N ALA A 318 -21.82 16.09 5.43
CA ALA A 318 -22.31 16.85 4.29
C ALA A 318 -21.79 16.32 2.94
N ILE A 319 -20.87 15.34 2.94
CA ILE A 319 -20.45 14.64 1.73
C ILE A 319 -21.62 13.81 1.21
N PRO A 320 -22.02 13.95 -0.06
CA PRO A 320 -23.07 13.11 -0.64
C PRO A 320 -22.68 11.63 -0.60
N PRO A 321 -23.62 10.70 -0.36
CA PRO A 321 -23.32 9.29 -0.47
C PRO A 321 -22.91 8.92 -1.92
N SER A 322 -22.03 7.94 -2.03
CA SER A 322 -21.60 7.32 -3.29
C SER A 322 -21.76 5.81 -3.18
N SER A 323 -22.04 5.14 -4.31
CA SER A 323 -22.22 3.69 -4.37
C SER A 323 -21.39 3.08 -5.48
N ALA A 324 -21.29 1.74 -5.49
CA ALA A 324 -20.49 0.98 -6.43
C ALA A 324 -19.05 1.53 -6.52
N THR A 325 -18.50 1.67 -7.72
CA THR A 325 -17.10 2.10 -7.92
C THR A 325 -16.86 3.52 -7.41
N GLY A 326 -17.87 4.39 -7.45
CA GLY A 326 -17.80 5.74 -6.86
C GLY A 326 -17.67 5.73 -5.33
N GLY A 327 -18.12 4.66 -4.66
CA GLY A 327 -17.94 4.45 -3.22
C GLY A 327 -16.50 4.12 -2.81
N ILE A 328 -15.67 3.66 -3.76
CA ILE A 328 -14.31 3.19 -3.47
C ILE A 328 -13.33 4.36 -3.38
N LEU A 329 -13.34 5.25 -4.39
CA LEU A 329 -12.48 6.45 -4.40
C LEU A 329 -13.16 7.70 -3.85
N GLY A 330 -14.49 7.72 -3.72
CA GLY A 330 -15.26 8.88 -3.29
C GLY A 330 -15.11 10.11 -4.22
N TYR A 331 -15.55 11.27 -3.74
CA TYR A 331 -15.51 12.52 -4.50
C TYR A 331 -14.22 13.34 -4.29
N PHE A 332 -13.45 13.04 -3.24
CA PHE A 332 -12.35 13.89 -2.77
C PHE A 332 -11.03 13.12 -2.80
N GLY A 333 -10.29 13.26 -3.89
CA GLY A 333 -9.03 12.56 -4.12
C GLY A 333 -8.02 13.38 -4.93
N PRO A 334 -6.96 12.76 -5.44
CA PRO A 334 -5.90 13.41 -6.21
C PRO A 334 -6.48 14.30 -7.30
N THR A 335 -6.20 15.60 -7.24
CA THR A 335 -6.79 16.60 -8.13
C THR A 335 -5.71 17.27 -8.93
N VAL A 336 -5.84 17.36 -10.25
CA VAL A 336 -4.87 18.07 -11.10
C VAL A 336 -4.62 19.47 -10.54
N ASP A 337 -3.37 19.77 -10.20
CA ASP A 337 -2.88 21.10 -9.84
C ASP A 337 -1.64 21.51 -10.64
N ASP A 338 -1.13 20.60 -11.46
CA ASP A 338 0.09 20.70 -12.27
C ASP A 338 1.34 21.07 -11.46
N THR A 339 1.31 20.78 -10.15
CA THR A 339 2.41 21.03 -9.19
C THR A 339 2.80 19.73 -8.49
N VAL A 340 1.84 19.06 -7.85
CA VAL A 340 1.99 17.75 -7.22
C VAL A 340 1.29 16.68 -8.06
N VAL A 341 0.13 17.01 -8.61
CA VAL A 341 -0.68 16.11 -9.44
C VAL A 341 -0.82 16.70 -10.83
N PHE A 342 -0.38 15.95 -11.83
CA PHE A 342 -0.24 16.43 -13.20
C PHE A 342 -1.33 15.88 -14.10
N SER A 343 -1.69 16.65 -15.12
CA SER A 343 -2.64 16.23 -16.15
C SER A 343 -2.03 15.30 -17.22
N ASN A 344 -0.70 15.16 -17.28
CA ASN A 344 0.01 14.57 -18.42
C ASN A 344 1.09 13.53 -18.07
N TYR A 345 0.78 12.55 -17.21
CA TYR A 345 1.74 11.52 -16.75
C TYR A 345 2.47 10.78 -17.88
N SER A 346 1.77 10.42 -18.95
CA SER A 346 2.34 9.71 -20.12
C SER A 346 3.48 10.48 -20.82
N GLN A 347 3.61 11.79 -20.57
CA GLN A 347 4.64 12.66 -21.17
C GLN A 347 5.71 13.08 -20.17
N ARG A 348 5.60 12.64 -18.91
CA ARG A 348 6.46 13.07 -17.81
C ARG A 348 7.49 12.00 -17.47
N THR A 349 8.66 12.48 -17.06
CA THR A 349 9.71 11.61 -16.54
C THR A 349 9.58 11.51 -15.02
N PRO A 350 9.36 10.30 -14.46
CA PRO A 350 9.40 10.09 -13.01
C PRO A 350 10.83 10.23 -12.48
N ALA A 351 10.99 10.19 -11.16
CA ALA A 351 12.29 10.16 -10.51
C ALA A 351 13.15 9.00 -11.03
N SER A 352 14.46 9.22 -11.11
CA SER A 352 15.44 8.20 -11.49
C SER A 352 15.74 7.25 -10.32
N VAL A 353 14.72 6.53 -9.84
CA VAL A 353 14.75 5.72 -8.63
C VAL A 353 14.30 4.28 -8.96
N PRO A 354 15.00 3.24 -8.47
CA PRO A 354 14.60 1.84 -8.65
C PRO A 354 13.18 1.54 -8.17
N MET A 355 12.53 0.57 -8.83
CA MET A 355 11.14 0.20 -8.52
C MET A 355 10.90 -1.31 -8.44
N LEU A 356 10.14 -1.73 -7.44
CA LEU A 356 9.50 -3.04 -7.37
C LEU A 356 7.99 -2.87 -7.50
N ILE A 357 7.44 -3.22 -8.66
CA ILE A 357 6.02 -2.99 -8.98
C ILE A 357 5.28 -4.32 -8.92
N GLY A 358 4.06 -4.37 -8.40
CA GLY A 358 3.26 -5.58 -8.51
C GLY A 358 1.79 -5.39 -8.27
N ASN A 359 1.06 -6.48 -8.46
CA ASN A 359 -0.37 -6.58 -8.24
C ASN A 359 -0.76 -8.02 -7.89
N ASN A 360 -1.92 -8.20 -7.28
CA ASN A 360 -2.46 -9.53 -7.00
C ASN A 360 -3.11 -10.13 -8.26
N ASN A 361 -3.26 -11.45 -8.30
CA ASN A 361 -3.74 -12.10 -9.50
C ASN A 361 -5.24 -11.85 -9.76
N TYR A 362 -6.05 -11.68 -8.71
CA TYR A 362 -7.48 -11.41 -8.83
C TYR A 362 -7.93 -10.28 -7.88
N GLU A 363 -7.41 -9.09 -8.13
CA GLU A 363 -7.69 -7.84 -7.42
C GLU A 363 -9.19 -7.57 -7.22
N ALA A 364 -9.98 -7.87 -8.25
CA ALA A 364 -11.43 -7.73 -8.25
C ALA A 364 -12.13 -8.50 -7.10
N GLY A 365 -11.51 -9.54 -6.54
CA GLY A 365 -12.12 -10.39 -5.52
C GLY A 365 -12.58 -9.65 -4.26
N LEU A 366 -11.85 -8.60 -3.85
CA LEU A 366 -12.25 -7.77 -2.70
C LEU A 366 -13.54 -7.02 -3.01
N PHE A 367 -13.52 -6.27 -4.11
CA PHE A 367 -14.62 -5.41 -4.54
C PHE A 367 -15.86 -6.22 -4.91
N ARG A 368 -15.70 -7.42 -5.48
CA ARG A 368 -16.79 -8.37 -5.70
C ARG A 368 -17.47 -8.75 -4.40
N THR A 369 -16.68 -9.05 -3.37
CA THR A 369 -17.20 -9.40 -2.04
C THR A 369 -17.90 -8.19 -1.39
N GLU A 370 -17.30 -7.01 -1.45
CA GLU A 370 -17.86 -5.76 -0.90
C GLU A 370 -19.16 -5.32 -1.58
N PHE A 371 -19.24 -5.47 -2.91
CA PHE A 371 -20.44 -5.16 -3.68
C PHE A 371 -21.56 -6.14 -3.32
N ALA A 372 -21.25 -7.43 -3.24
CA ALA A 372 -22.23 -8.45 -2.86
C ALA A 372 -22.75 -8.21 -1.42
N LEU A 373 -21.88 -7.80 -0.49
CA LEU A 373 -22.29 -7.38 0.87
C LEU A 373 -23.23 -6.17 0.87
N SER A 374 -23.12 -5.32 -0.15
CA SER A 374 -24.00 -4.17 -0.38
C SER A 374 -25.24 -4.51 -1.22
N GLY A 375 -25.46 -5.79 -1.52
CA GLY A 375 -26.57 -6.26 -2.37
C GLY A 375 -26.41 -5.96 -3.86
N ILE A 376 -25.20 -5.64 -4.31
CA ILE A 376 -24.86 -5.34 -5.71
C ILE A 376 -24.14 -6.55 -6.30
N PHE A 377 -24.68 -7.09 -7.40
CA PHE A 377 -24.11 -8.23 -8.12
C PHE A 377 -23.79 -7.85 -9.55
N MET A 378 -22.59 -8.19 -10.01
CA MET A 378 -22.09 -7.95 -11.36
C MET A 378 -21.68 -9.28 -12.01
N SER A 379 -21.63 -9.33 -13.34
CA SER A 379 -21.21 -10.52 -14.08
C SER A 379 -19.72 -10.82 -13.88
N ASP A 380 -19.31 -12.07 -14.11
CA ASP A 380 -17.89 -12.44 -14.10
C ASP A 380 -17.09 -11.61 -15.13
N THR A 381 -17.65 -11.38 -16.32
CA THR A 381 -17.04 -10.50 -17.34
C THR A 381 -16.76 -9.09 -16.82
N TYR A 382 -17.66 -8.51 -16.03
CA TYR A 382 -17.42 -7.21 -15.43
C TYR A 382 -16.22 -7.24 -14.48
N TRP A 383 -16.08 -8.29 -13.66
CA TRP A 383 -14.97 -8.43 -12.72
C TRP A 383 -13.64 -8.72 -13.41
N ASP A 384 -13.66 -9.50 -14.50
CA ASP A 384 -12.48 -9.74 -15.34
C ASP A 384 -11.99 -8.43 -15.98
N ASP A 385 -12.91 -7.66 -16.57
CA ASP A 385 -12.61 -6.35 -17.14
C ASP A 385 -12.08 -5.38 -16.07
N PHE A 386 -12.73 -5.32 -14.91
CA PHE A 386 -12.33 -4.48 -13.79
C PHE A 386 -10.92 -4.84 -13.28
N ASN A 387 -10.63 -6.13 -13.11
CA ASN A 387 -9.31 -6.62 -12.68
C ASN A 387 -8.19 -6.21 -13.65
N LEU A 388 -8.50 -6.25 -14.94
CA LEU A 388 -7.57 -5.89 -16.00
C LEU A 388 -7.36 -4.36 -16.09
N GLN A 389 -8.46 -3.61 -16.13
CA GLN A 389 -8.49 -2.16 -16.34
C GLN A 389 -7.94 -1.37 -15.16
N GLU A 390 -8.25 -1.79 -13.93
CA GLU A 390 -7.95 -0.98 -12.75
C GLU A 390 -6.63 -1.35 -12.06
N PHE A 391 -6.09 -2.54 -12.36
CA PHE A 391 -4.89 -3.06 -11.67
C PHE A 391 -3.84 -3.65 -12.60
N THR A 392 -4.16 -4.76 -13.29
CA THR A 392 -3.15 -5.51 -14.06
C THR A 392 -2.48 -4.65 -15.13
N CYS A 393 -3.27 -3.97 -15.96
CA CYS A 393 -2.73 -3.15 -17.05
C CYS A 393 -2.07 -1.86 -16.57
N PRO A 394 -2.64 -1.09 -15.63
CA PRO A 394 -1.94 0.03 -15.02
C PRO A 394 -0.55 -0.34 -14.47
N CYS A 395 -0.43 -1.48 -13.77
CA CYS A 395 0.87 -1.95 -13.24
C CYS A 395 1.86 -2.35 -14.36
N SER A 396 1.39 -3.00 -15.44
CA SER A 396 2.22 -3.30 -16.61
C SER A 396 2.74 -2.02 -17.28
N ILE A 397 1.84 -1.07 -17.55
CA ILE A 397 2.16 0.23 -18.16
C ILE A 397 3.17 0.98 -17.29
N ARG A 398 2.95 1.02 -15.97
CA ARG A 398 3.88 1.71 -15.07
C ARG A 398 5.27 1.07 -15.03
N ALA A 399 5.36 -0.25 -15.10
CA ALA A 399 6.64 -0.96 -15.19
C ALA A 399 7.37 -0.62 -16.49
N ASN A 400 6.65 -0.55 -17.62
CA ASN A 400 7.23 -0.12 -18.90
C ASN A 400 7.74 1.33 -18.84
N VAL A 401 6.99 2.24 -18.22
CA VAL A 401 7.43 3.63 -17.99
C VAL A 401 8.71 3.68 -17.14
N SER A 402 8.81 2.84 -16.11
CA SER A 402 10.02 2.74 -15.27
C SER A 402 11.24 2.30 -16.07
N VAL A 403 11.10 1.25 -16.88
CA VAL A 403 12.17 0.75 -17.76
C VAL A 403 12.56 1.80 -18.82
N ALA A 404 11.59 2.48 -19.41
CA ALA A 404 11.84 3.56 -20.37
C ALA A 404 12.60 4.75 -19.75
N ALA A 405 12.33 5.02 -18.47
CA ALA A 405 13.07 6.00 -17.67
C ALA A 405 14.47 5.49 -17.23
N LYS A 406 14.86 4.27 -17.61
CA LYS A 406 16.13 3.60 -17.26
C LYS A 406 16.28 3.29 -15.77
N ASN A 407 15.18 3.17 -15.04
CA ASN A 407 15.21 2.75 -13.65
C ASN A 407 15.38 1.22 -13.56
N PRO A 408 16.25 0.70 -12.67
CA PRO A 408 16.22 -0.70 -12.28
C PRO A 408 14.81 -1.06 -11.83
N THR A 409 14.19 -2.04 -12.48
CA THR A 409 12.77 -2.35 -12.30
C THR A 409 12.60 -3.85 -12.13
N TRP A 410 11.79 -4.25 -11.15
CA TRP A 410 11.33 -5.62 -10.94
C TRP A 410 9.82 -5.64 -10.91
N ARG A 411 9.24 -6.77 -11.31
CA ARG A 411 7.78 -6.92 -11.33
C ARG A 411 7.34 -8.25 -10.75
N TYR A 412 6.36 -8.22 -9.86
CA TYR A 412 5.73 -9.42 -9.33
C TYR A 412 4.23 -9.47 -9.62
N ARG A 413 3.68 -10.68 -9.58
CA ARG A 413 2.24 -10.96 -9.49
C ARG A 413 2.01 -11.95 -8.37
N TYR A 414 1.13 -11.64 -7.43
CA TYR A 414 0.89 -12.47 -6.24
C TYR A 414 -0.31 -13.41 -6.45
N PHE A 415 -0.14 -14.69 -6.12
CA PHE A 415 -1.12 -15.76 -6.35
C PHE A 415 -1.60 -16.43 -5.06
N GLY A 416 -1.19 -15.95 -3.88
CA GLY A 416 -1.45 -16.64 -2.62
C GLY A 416 -2.94 -16.72 -2.33
N VAL A 417 -3.42 -17.93 -2.09
CA VAL A 417 -4.79 -18.21 -1.64
C VAL A 417 -4.69 -19.19 -0.48
N PHE A 418 -4.75 -18.67 0.74
CA PHE A 418 -4.60 -19.44 1.97
C PHE A 418 -5.93 -19.54 2.74
N PRO A 419 -6.19 -20.64 3.46
CA PRO A 419 -7.46 -20.86 4.16
C PRO A 419 -7.85 -19.81 5.20
N ASP A 420 -6.87 -19.21 5.85
CA ASP A 420 -6.98 -18.12 6.83
C ASP A 420 -7.10 -16.74 6.17
N MET A 421 -6.79 -16.64 4.88
CA MET A 421 -6.86 -15.41 4.11
C MET A 421 -8.12 -15.28 3.24
N ALA A 422 -8.89 -16.36 3.03
CA ALA A 422 -10.02 -16.37 2.09
C ALA A 422 -11.22 -15.50 2.55
N ILE A 423 -11.35 -14.27 2.04
CA ILE A 423 -12.48 -13.37 2.41
C ILE A 423 -13.84 -13.89 1.98
N SER A 424 -13.90 -14.56 0.83
CA SER A 424 -15.05 -15.28 0.32
C SER A 424 -14.58 -16.47 -0.49
N SER A 425 -15.48 -17.41 -0.82
CA SER A 425 -15.13 -18.57 -1.65
C SER A 425 -14.71 -18.20 -3.09
N GLU A 426 -14.98 -16.96 -3.53
CA GLU A 426 -14.75 -16.48 -4.90
C GLU A 426 -13.65 -15.41 -4.97
N ALA A 427 -13.09 -14.97 -3.85
CA ALA A 427 -12.20 -13.82 -3.81
C ALA A 427 -10.78 -14.09 -4.32
N GLY A 428 -10.34 -15.34 -4.40
CA GLY A 428 -8.98 -15.68 -4.86
C GLY A 428 -7.89 -14.89 -4.12
N SER A 429 -6.85 -14.46 -4.85
CA SER A 429 -5.85 -13.49 -4.37
C SER A 429 -6.38 -12.08 -4.63
N TYR A 430 -7.25 -11.65 -3.72
CA TYR A 430 -7.95 -10.37 -3.77
C TYR A 430 -7.05 -9.18 -3.50
N HIS A 431 -7.52 -7.98 -3.80
CA HIS A 431 -6.83 -6.73 -3.50
C HIS A 431 -6.39 -6.62 -2.02
N SER A 432 -5.11 -6.34 -1.78
CA SER A 432 -4.49 -6.27 -0.43
C SER A 432 -4.26 -7.62 0.27
N SER A 433 -4.55 -8.78 -0.35
CA SER A 433 -4.35 -10.11 0.26
C SER A 433 -2.88 -10.47 0.53
N GLU A 434 -1.95 -9.78 -0.11
CA GLU A 434 -0.51 -9.91 0.10
C GLU A 434 -0.05 -9.18 1.37
N VAL A 435 -0.78 -8.17 1.83
CA VAL A 435 -0.34 -7.26 2.89
C VAL A 435 -0.26 -7.95 4.25
N PRO A 436 -1.31 -8.64 4.76
CA PRO A 436 -1.20 -9.34 6.04
C PRO A 436 -0.15 -10.45 6.04
N VAL A 437 0.08 -11.08 4.88
CA VAL A 437 1.13 -12.08 4.68
C VAL A 437 2.51 -11.42 4.76
N LEU A 438 2.71 -10.28 4.10
CA LEU A 438 3.95 -9.50 4.16
C LEU A 438 4.26 -9.02 5.58
N PHE A 439 3.28 -8.45 6.27
CA PHE A 439 3.43 -7.92 7.64
C PHE A 439 3.40 -8.99 8.73
N ASP A 440 3.12 -10.25 8.39
CA ASP A 440 2.96 -11.37 9.35
C ASP A 440 1.86 -11.09 10.40
N THR A 441 0.74 -10.56 9.92
CA THR A 441 -0.43 -10.19 10.74
C THR A 441 -1.66 -10.99 10.34
N VAL A 442 -1.47 -12.16 9.75
CA VAL A 442 -2.53 -13.09 9.36
C VAL A 442 -3.30 -13.60 10.59
N PRO A 443 -4.55 -14.10 10.42
CA PRO A 443 -5.33 -14.55 11.56
C PRO A 443 -4.70 -15.77 12.25
N ALA A 444 -4.97 -15.91 13.55
CA ALA A 444 -4.45 -17.03 14.32
C ALA A 444 -5.27 -18.33 14.15
N LEU A 445 -6.53 -18.24 13.71
CA LEU A 445 -7.45 -19.38 13.59
C LEU A 445 -8.39 -19.26 12.35
N PRO A 446 -8.25 -20.15 11.35
CA PRO A 446 -7.20 -21.16 11.24
C PRO A 446 -5.82 -20.48 11.18
N GLY A 447 -4.80 -21.11 11.74
CA GLY A 447 -3.44 -20.56 11.68
C GLY A 447 -2.85 -20.71 10.27
N PRO A 448 -1.78 -19.96 9.96
CA PRO A 448 -1.19 -19.98 8.64
C PRO A 448 -0.60 -21.34 8.28
N THR A 449 -0.62 -21.67 7.00
CA THR A 449 -0.05 -22.93 6.52
C THR A 449 1.48 -22.89 6.49
N THR A 450 2.14 -24.04 6.46
CA THR A 450 3.62 -24.08 6.31
C THR A 450 4.09 -23.40 5.01
N ALA A 451 3.33 -23.54 3.92
CA ALA A 451 3.65 -22.90 2.66
C ALA A 451 3.52 -21.37 2.76
N GLU A 452 2.44 -20.89 3.36
CA GLU A 452 2.22 -19.47 3.63
C GLU A 452 3.33 -18.85 4.47
N ILE A 453 3.73 -19.48 5.57
CA ILE A 453 4.85 -19.00 6.42
C ILE A 453 6.14 -18.90 5.58
N SER A 454 6.42 -19.91 4.76
CA SER A 454 7.61 -19.93 3.90
C SER A 454 7.58 -18.80 2.85
N ILE A 455 6.41 -18.55 2.25
CA ILE A 455 6.18 -17.48 1.28
C ILE A 455 6.27 -16.11 1.95
N ALA A 456 5.68 -15.94 3.13
CA ALA A 456 5.71 -14.71 3.92
C ALA A 456 7.14 -14.30 4.26
N ASN A 457 7.95 -15.25 4.74
CA ASN A 457 9.39 -15.04 5.01
C ASN A 457 10.15 -14.66 3.73
N TYR A 458 9.86 -15.32 2.61
CA TYR A 458 10.50 -15.01 1.33
C TYR A 458 10.14 -13.63 0.79
N MET A 459 8.87 -13.21 0.95
CA MET A 459 8.42 -11.88 0.58
C MET A 459 9.12 -10.81 1.43
N ARG A 460 9.13 -10.96 2.76
CA ARG A 460 9.85 -10.01 3.64
C ARG A 460 11.32 -9.91 3.26
N GLY A 461 11.98 -11.04 3.00
CA GLY A 461 13.37 -11.07 2.54
C GLY A 461 13.58 -10.31 1.23
N ALA A 462 12.67 -10.44 0.26
CA ALA A 462 12.75 -9.70 -1.00
C ALA A 462 12.56 -8.18 -0.80
N TRP A 463 11.56 -7.74 -0.01
CA TRP A 463 11.32 -6.32 0.28
C TRP A 463 12.51 -5.71 1.02
N ALA A 464 13.07 -6.44 1.98
CA ALA A 464 14.26 -6.01 2.70
C ALA A 464 15.51 -6.01 1.83
N ALA A 465 15.70 -7.00 0.96
CA ALA A 465 16.81 -7.01 0.00
C ALA A 465 16.74 -5.80 -0.93
N PHE A 466 15.55 -5.46 -1.43
CA PHE A 466 15.32 -4.24 -2.19
C PHE A 466 15.64 -2.99 -1.37
N ALA A 467 15.15 -2.89 -0.12
CA ALA A 467 15.41 -1.71 0.70
C ALA A 467 16.90 -1.52 1.05
N LYS A 468 17.62 -2.63 1.30
CA LYS A 468 19.06 -2.62 1.63
C LYS A 468 19.94 -2.22 0.46
N ASP A 469 19.57 -2.64 -0.74
CA ASP A 469 20.24 -2.32 -2.00
C ASP A 469 19.19 -2.20 -3.13
N PRO A 470 18.60 -1.01 -3.35
CA PRO A 470 17.54 -0.84 -4.35
C PRO A 470 17.98 -1.11 -5.80
N VAL A 471 19.30 -1.10 -6.06
CA VAL A 471 19.85 -1.24 -7.42
C VAL A 471 20.16 -2.70 -7.76
N SER A 472 20.64 -3.49 -6.81
CA SER A 472 21.08 -4.88 -7.07
C SER A 472 20.58 -5.90 -6.06
N GLY A 473 19.91 -5.48 -4.98
CA GLY A 473 19.47 -6.34 -3.88
C GLY A 473 18.57 -7.46 -4.35
N LEU A 474 17.56 -7.16 -5.17
CA LEU A 474 16.66 -8.18 -5.72
C LEU A 474 17.37 -9.11 -6.71
N THR A 475 18.32 -8.62 -7.52
CA THR A 475 19.13 -9.49 -8.39
C THR A 475 19.99 -10.46 -7.58
N LYS A 476 20.60 -10.00 -6.48
CA LYS A 476 21.32 -10.86 -5.53
C LYS A 476 20.38 -11.84 -4.81
N TYR A 477 19.13 -11.44 -4.60
CA TYR A 477 18.05 -12.29 -4.06
C TYR A 477 17.54 -13.33 -5.07
N GLY A 478 18.00 -13.28 -6.33
CA GLY A 478 17.65 -14.22 -7.39
C GLY A 478 16.52 -13.77 -8.32
N TRP A 479 16.13 -12.49 -8.26
CA TRP A 479 15.09 -11.94 -9.13
C TRP A 479 15.69 -11.25 -10.35
N PRO A 480 15.29 -11.63 -11.57
CA PRO A 480 15.72 -10.94 -12.78
C PRO A 480 15.09 -9.55 -12.85
N THR A 481 15.82 -8.59 -13.40
CA THR A 481 15.24 -7.29 -13.76
C THR A 481 14.16 -7.48 -14.81
N TYR A 482 13.08 -6.70 -14.72
CA TYR A 482 11.92 -6.77 -15.59
C TYR A 482 12.28 -6.54 -17.06
N ASN A 483 11.82 -7.45 -17.91
CA ASN A 483 11.94 -7.41 -19.36
C ASN A 483 10.71 -8.09 -19.98
N THR A 484 9.96 -7.36 -20.81
CA THR A 484 8.71 -7.83 -21.43
C THR A 484 8.91 -9.02 -22.37
N SER A 485 10.11 -9.23 -22.90
CA SER A 485 10.44 -10.30 -23.85
C SER A 485 11.08 -11.53 -23.20
N GLN A 486 11.30 -11.53 -21.89
CA GLN A 486 11.97 -12.63 -21.17
C GLN A 486 11.15 -13.10 -19.97
N ASP A 487 11.47 -14.29 -19.45
CA ASP A 487 10.85 -14.82 -18.24
C ASP A 487 11.32 -14.04 -17.00
N THR A 488 10.67 -12.91 -16.73
CA THR A 488 11.07 -11.95 -15.69
C THR A 488 9.96 -11.49 -14.76
N LEU A 489 8.70 -11.88 -15.00
CA LEU A 489 7.63 -11.66 -14.03
C LEU A 489 7.75 -12.70 -12.91
N ILE A 490 7.85 -12.24 -11.67
CA ILE A 490 7.91 -13.09 -10.49
C ILE A 490 6.50 -13.50 -10.08
N ARG A 491 6.18 -14.79 -10.10
CA ARG A 491 4.89 -15.30 -9.59
C ARG A 491 5.01 -15.70 -8.12
N LEU A 492 4.77 -14.76 -7.22
CA LEU A 492 4.79 -15.04 -5.78
C LEU A 492 3.64 -15.96 -5.40
N ALA A 493 3.92 -16.94 -4.54
CA ALA A 493 2.95 -17.90 -4.01
C ALA A 493 2.25 -18.78 -5.07
N TYR A 494 2.73 -18.81 -6.31
CA TYR A 494 2.12 -19.62 -7.36
C TYR A 494 2.23 -21.11 -7.03
N ASN A 495 1.08 -21.79 -6.97
CA ASN A 495 0.94 -23.17 -6.54
C ASN A 495 1.51 -23.43 -5.12
N ASN A 496 1.47 -22.44 -4.23
CA ASN A 496 2.02 -22.51 -2.88
C ASN A 496 3.54 -22.80 -2.86
N ILE A 497 4.27 -22.37 -3.90
CA ILE A 497 5.72 -22.53 -4.01
C ILE A 497 6.42 -21.23 -3.63
N THR A 498 7.42 -21.34 -2.77
CA THR A 498 8.35 -20.27 -2.40
C THR A 498 9.44 -20.10 -3.46
N GLY A 499 9.76 -18.86 -3.84
CA GLY A 499 10.79 -18.54 -4.82
C GLY A 499 10.31 -17.61 -5.94
N PRO A 500 11.18 -17.25 -6.89
CA PRO A 500 10.88 -16.24 -7.89
C PRO A 500 9.92 -16.70 -8.99
N ASN A 501 9.66 -18.02 -9.13
CA ASN A 501 8.74 -18.66 -10.10
C ASN A 501 8.46 -17.81 -11.37
N LEU A 502 9.45 -17.80 -12.26
CA LEU A 502 9.53 -16.85 -13.37
C LEU A 502 8.62 -17.23 -14.55
N ILE A 503 8.10 -16.22 -15.23
CA ILE A 503 7.34 -16.37 -16.47
C ILE A 503 7.42 -15.09 -17.30
N ASN A 504 7.24 -15.23 -18.61
CA ASN A 504 7.13 -14.09 -19.50
C ASN A 504 5.92 -13.22 -19.12
N PRO A 505 6.10 -11.89 -18.85
CA PRO A 505 5.02 -10.98 -18.50
C PRO A 505 3.86 -10.94 -19.50
N TYR A 506 4.13 -11.16 -20.79
CA TYR A 506 3.13 -11.19 -21.87
C TYR A 506 1.99 -12.17 -21.58
N ARG A 507 2.24 -13.24 -20.81
CA ARG A 507 1.21 -14.22 -20.44
C ARG A 507 0.06 -13.64 -19.61
N TYR A 508 0.30 -12.53 -18.91
CA TYR A 508 -0.71 -11.85 -18.09
C TYR A 508 -1.08 -10.47 -18.61
N ASP A 509 -0.28 -9.92 -19.53
CA ASP A 509 -0.43 -8.56 -20.02
C ASP A 509 -0.93 -8.47 -21.47
N ALA A 510 -1.06 -9.59 -22.19
CA ALA A 510 -1.40 -9.59 -23.62
C ALA A 510 -2.66 -8.76 -23.91
N ASP A 511 -3.65 -8.83 -23.04
CA ASP A 511 -4.93 -8.13 -23.24
C ASP A 511 -4.86 -6.62 -22.92
N CYS A 512 -3.75 -6.14 -22.34
CA CYS A 512 -3.58 -4.73 -22.04
C CYS A 512 -3.50 -3.83 -23.27
N ILE A 513 -3.25 -4.37 -24.46
CA ILE A 513 -3.33 -3.62 -25.72
C ILE A 513 -4.77 -3.23 -26.09
N PHE A 514 -5.76 -3.94 -25.55
CA PHE A 514 -7.18 -3.70 -25.81
C PHE A 514 -7.84 -2.84 -24.73
N VAL A 515 -7.08 -2.48 -23.69
CA VAL A 515 -7.56 -1.76 -22.52
C VAL A 515 -7.19 -0.28 -22.63
N ASN A 516 -8.20 0.58 -22.48
CA ASN A 516 -8.00 2.01 -22.36
C ASN A 516 -7.82 2.38 -20.89
N VAL A 517 -6.58 2.51 -20.42
CA VAL A 517 -6.32 2.99 -19.05
C VAL A 517 -6.48 4.51 -18.96
N SER A 518 -7.01 4.98 -17.84
CA SER A 518 -7.66 6.29 -17.68
C SER A 518 -6.78 7.56 -17.73
N SER A 519 -5.50 7.46 -18.09
CA SER A 519 -4.65 8.66 -18.32
C SER A 519 -3.80 8.59 -19.60
N THR A 520 -4.06 7.62 -20.47
CA THR A 520 -3.54 7.61 -21.84
C THR A 520 -4.57 8.22 -22.78
N ASN A 521 -4.30 9.44 -23.24
CA ASN A 521 -4.76 9.85 -24.56
C ASN A 521 -4.37 8.74 -25.55
N GLY A 522 -5.29 8.24 -26.37
CA GLY A 522 -5.12 7.04 -27.21
C GLY A 522 -3.93 7.07 -28.20
N SER A 523 -3.17 8.17 -28.24
CA SER A 523 -1.91 8.30 -28.97
C SER A 523 -0.68 7.72 -28.24
N ALA A 524 -0.72 7.47 -26.92
CA ALA A 524 0.42 6.92 -26.16
C ALA A 524 0.69 5.44 -26.46
N ALA A 525 -0.31 4.71 -26.99
CA ALA A 525 -0.14 3.34 -27.49
C ALA A 525 0.89 3.25 -28.64
N ALA A 526 1.14 4.34 -29.36
CA ALA A 526 2.10 4.38 -30.47
C ALA A 526 3.57 4.39 -30.02
N THR A 527 3.84 4.53 -28.71
CA THR A 527 5.20 4.66 -28.16
C THR A 527 5.55 3.64 -27.07
N LEU A 528 4.61 2.75 -26.71
CA LEU A 528 4.93 1.64 -25.81
C LEU A 528 5.77 0.59 -26.59
N PRO A 529 6.81 0.01 -25.97
CA PRO A 529 7.59 -1.04 -26.61
C PRO A 529 6.66 -2.19 -27.04
N ASP A 530 6.95 -2.81 -28.19
CA ASP A 530 6.29 -4.03 -28.63
C ASP A 530 6.23 -5.02 -27.45
N LEU A 531 5.02 -5.39 -27.04
CA LEU A 531 4.78 -6.31 -25.92
C LEU A 531 5.28 -7.73 -26.21
N GLY A 532 5.94 -7.96 -27.34
CA GLY A 532 6.54 -9.24 -27.70
C GLY A 532 5.58 -10.11 -28.49
N ALA A 533 4.69 -9.52 -29.30
CA ALA A 533 3.77 -10.28 -30.15
C ALA A 533 4.50 -11.24 -31.12
N GLY A 534 5.80 -11.03 -31.37
CA GLY A 534 6.67 -11.90 -32.16
C GLY A 534 7.60 -12.83 -31.38
N VAL A 535 7.51 -12.93 -30.05
CA VAL A 535 8.39 -13.76 -29.22
C VAL A 535 7.74 -15.11 -28.92
N THR A 536 8.30 -16.19 -29.45
CA THR A 536 7.90 -17.56 -29.10
C THR A 536 8.26 -17.82 -27.62
N PRO A 537 7.30 -18.08 -26.72
CA PRO A 537 7.58 -18.30 -25.31
C PRO A 537 8.44 -19.55 -25.08
N THR A 538 9.55 -19.44 -24.34
CA THR A 538 10.44 -20.57 -24.04
C THR A 538 10.13 -21.30 -22.74
N GLY A 539 9.01 -20.97 -22.08
CA GLY A 539 8.61 -21.62 -20.83
C GLY A 539 8.34 -23.11 -21.04
N SER A 540 9.18 -23.97 -20.45
CA SER A 540 8.95 -25.41 -20.40
C SER A 540 7.66 -25.69 -19.63
N SER A 541 6.57 -25.95 -20.35
CA SER A 541 5.38 -26.54 -19.78
C SER A 541 5.69 -28.00 -19.45
N SER A 542 5.92 -28.33 -18.17
CA SER A 542 5.53 -29.66 -17.70
C SER A 542 4.00 -29.66 -17.64
N SER A 543 3.38 -29.92 -18.79
CA SER A 543 1.93 -30.04 -18.95
C SER A 543 1.46 -31.30 -18.24
N VAL A 544 0.76 -31.15 -17.11
CA VAL A 544 -0.19 -32.17 -16.67
C VAL A 544 -1.54 -31.75 -17.24
N ALA A 545 -1.92 -32.39 -18.35
CA ALA A 545 -3.26 -32.27 -18.88
C ALA A 545 -4.26 -32.97 -17.92
N PRO A 546 -5.51 -32.48 -17.81
CA PRO A 546 -6.54 -33.14 -17.03
C PRO A 546 -6.97 -34.44 -17.72
N SER A 547 -6.82 -35.57 -17.05
CA SER A 547 -7.26 -36.87 -17.54
C SER A 547 -8.79 -36.98 -17.48
N ASN A 548 -9.44 -36.82 -18.63
CA ASN A 548 -10.78 -37.34 -18.89
C ASN A 548 -10.66 -38.69 -19.60
N THR A 549 -11.02 -39.78 -18.92
CA THR A 549 -11.40 -41.03 -19.58
C THR A 549 -12.46 -41.76 -18.75
N ALA A 550 -13.67 -41.83 -19.28
CA ALA A 550 -14.50 -43.02 -19.20
C ALA A 550 -15.51 -43.01 -20.37
N SER A 551 -15.10 -43.56 -21.50
CA SER A 551 -16.01 -44.06 -22.53
C SER A 551 -16.32 -45.53 -22.22
N GLY A 552 -17.60 -45.89 -22.13
CA GLY A 552 -18.03 -47.27 -21.96
C GLY A 552 -19.54 -47.40 -21.97
N SER A 553 -20.09 -47.59 -23.18
CA SER A 553 -21.49 -47.89 -23.48
C SER A 553 -21.96 -49.25 -22.93
N SER A 554 -23.20 -49.33 -22.42
CA SER A 554 -24.18 -50.36 -22.84
C SER A 554 -25.54 -50.20 -22.16
N SER A 555 -26.56 -50.27 -23.00
CA SER A 555 -28.00 -50.49 -22.81
C SER A 555 -28.43 -51.48 -21.71
N GLY A 556 -29.59 -51.23 -21.10
CA GLY A 556 -30.34 -52.26 -20.36
C GLY A 556 -31.58 -51.74 -19.62
N THR A 557 -32.75 -51.97 -20.20
CA THR A 557 -34.09 -51.61 -19.70
C THR A 557 -34.59 -52.60 -18.62
N ALA A 558 -35.52 -52.12 -17.78
CA ALA A 558 -36.70 -52.84 -17.24
C ALA A 558 -36.72 -53.31 -15.76
N THR A 559 -37.67 -52.68 -15.04
CA THR A 559 -38.74 -53.24 -14.18
C THR A 559 -38.45 -54.14 -12.96
N GLY A 560 -39.06 -53.76 -11.82
CA GLY A 560 -39.94 -54.69 -11.09
C GLY A 560 -39.57 -55.05 -9.65
N THR A 561 -40.23 -54.34 -8.70
CA THR A 561 -40.89 -54.86 -7.48
C THR A 561 -40.18 -55.80 -6.48
N GLY A 562 -40.15 -55.39 -5.21
CA GLY A 562 -40.67 -56.25 -4.11
C GLY A 562 -39.78 -56.54 -2.89
N ALA A 563 -40.14 -55.90 -1.77
CA ALA A 563 -40.12 -56.40 -0.37
C ALA A 563 -38.82 -56.42 0.48
N THR A 564 -38.83 -55.55 1.53
CA THR A 564 -38.50 -55.74 2.97
C THR A 564 -37.24 -56.55 3.34
N SER A 565 -36.25 -56.10 4.15
CA SER A 565 -36.32 -55.41 5.44
C SER A 565 -34.90 -55.10 5.98
N THR A 566 -34.83 -54.13 6.89
CA THR A 566 -33.82 -53.86 7.95
C THR A 566 -32.35 -53.52 7.60
N SER A 567 -31.98 -52.26 7.89
CA SER A 567 -31.01 -51.84 8.93
C SER A 567 -30.01 -50.75 8.50
N SER A 568 -29.75 -49.82 9.44
CA SER A 568 -28.79 -48.71 9.43
C SER A 568 -29.13 -47.47 8.59
N GLY A 569 -29.87 -46.55 9.20
CA GLY A 569 -29.84 -45.15 8.82
C GLY A 569 -28.55 -44.51 9.36
N SER A 570 -27.69 -44.03 8.47
CA SER A 570 -26.70 -43.02 8.83
C SER A 570 -27.40 -41.67 8.87
N ALA A 571 -27.40 -41.07 10.05
CA ALA A 571 -27.88 -39.73 10.27
C ALA A 571 -27.06 -38.75 9.40
N GLY A 572 -27.74 -38.02 8.52
CA GLY A 572 -27.23 -36.77 8.00
C GLY A 572 -27.05 -35.82 9.18
N ALA A 573 -25.81 -35.46 9.47
CA ALA A 573 -25.50 -34.45 10.46
C ALA A 573 -26.00 -33.09 9.94
N LYS A 574 -27.21 -32.72 10.33
CA LYS A 574 -27.59 -31.32 10.49
C LYS A 574 -26.66 -30.76 11.56
N VAL A 575 -25.74 -29.90 11.16
CA VAL A 575 -24.98 -29.09 12.12
C VAL A 575 -25.99 -28.14 12.77
N GLU A 576 -26.29 -28.38 14.05
CA GLU A 576 -27.14 -27.52 14.86
C GLU A 576 -26.51 -26.13 14.97
N VAL A 577 -27.27 -25.14 14.48
CA VAL A 577 -26.99 -23.72 14.60
C VAL A 577 -27.27 -23.29 16.04
N SER A 578 -26.34 -23.60 16.94
CA SER A 578 -26.44 -23.25 18.36
C SER A 578 -25.10 -22.93 19.02
N VAL A 579 -24.12 -22.38 18.30
CA VAL A 579 -22.94 -21.73 18.91
C VAL A 579 -22.44 -20.60 17.99
N LEU A 580 -23.06 -19.43 18.06
CA LEU A 580 -22.50 -18.12 17.65
C LEU A 580 -23.58 -17.03 17.88
N VAL A 581 -23.93 -16.83 19.16
CA VAL A 581 -24.67 -15.64 19.58
C VAL A 581 -23.67 -14.76 20.32
N GLY A 582 -23.19 -13.70 19.66
CA GLY A 582 -22.35 -12.68 20.28
C GLY A 582 -21.05 -12.34 19.55
N MET A 583 -21.12 -11.90 18.29
CA MET A 583 -20.10 -11.05 17.67
C MET A 583 -20.79 -9.99 16.80
N SER A 584 -21.33 -8.97 17.45
CA SER A 584 -22.09 -7.89 16.84
C SER A 584 -21.46 -6.55 17.23
N ALA A 585 -20.49 -6.08 16.43
CA ALA A 585 -19.98 -4.69 16.42
C ALA A 585 -19.03 -4.36 15.24
N LEU A 586 -18.77 -5.29 14.30
CA LEU A 586 -17.49 -5.29 13.57
C LEU A 586 -17.51 -4.97 12.07
N LEU A 587 -18.66 -4.97 11.39
CA LEU A 587 -18.71 -4.70 9.93
C LEU A 587 -19.33 -3.35 9.55
N ALA A 588 -19.65 -2.51 10.53
CA ALA A 588 -20.26 -1.22 10.28
C ALA A 588 -19.25 -0.06 10.09
N ALA A 589 -17.95 -0.36 10.19
CA ALA A 589 -16.89 0.58 9.84
C ALA A 589 -16.40 0.42 8.39
N TYR A 590 -16.96 -0.51 7.60
CA TYR A 590 -16.36 -0.95 6.34
C TYR A 590 -17.18 -0.78 5.05
N LEU A 591 -18.43 -0.31 5.11
CA LEU A 591 -19.24 -0.21 3.88
C LEU A 591 -20.13 1.03 3.78
N LEU A 592 -19.76 2.17 4.37
CA LEU A 592 -20.28 3.48 3.95
C LEU A 592 -19.28 4.61 4.21
#